data_AF-A0A0Q5V7D1-F1
#
_entry.id   AF-A0A0Q5V7D1-F1
#
_cell.length_a   1.000
_cell.length_b   1.000
_cell.length_c   1.000
_cell.angle_alpha   90.00
_cell.angle_beta   90.00
_cell.angle_gamma   90.00
#
_symmetry.space_group_name_H-M   'P 1'
#
loop_
_entity.id
_entity.type
_entity.pdbx_description
1 polymer ?
#
loop_
_entity_poly.entity_id
_entity_poly.type
_entity_poly.pdbx_seq_one_letter_code
_entity_poly.pdbx_strand_id
1 'polypeptide(L)'
;MLPAQESVGRPRLYCGQACRQRAYEQRSATAKAGLSPDVVLVTRSELDGLQDRLFQLRCALEDVQTLMGEKPTKADLEKALAELVRSTGRLDKLWLSGRNAG
;
A
#
# COMPACT_ATOMS: atom_id res chain seq x y z
N MET A 1 0.81 -18.56 27.32
CA MET A 1 -0.37 -17.74 27.68
C MET A 1 -0.16 -17.22 29.09
N LEU A 2 -0.27 -15.92 29.33
CA LEU A 2 -0.34 -15.36 30.69
C LEU A 2 -1.78 -14.87 30.95
N PRO A 3 -2.30 -15.02 32.19
CA PRO A 3 -3.67 -14.66 32.50
C PRO A 3 -3.86 -13.15 32.48
N ALA A 4 -5.10 -12.73 32.20
CA ALA A 4 -5.50 -11.33 32.25
C ALA A 4 -5.44 -10.82 33.69
N GLN A 5 -4.55 -9.85 33.97
CA GLN A 5 -4.63 -9.08 35.19
C GLN A 5 -5.72 -8.00 35.03
N GLU A 6 -6.76 -8.09 35.84
CA GLU A 6 -7.66 -6.98 36.13
C GLU A 6 -6.87 -5.92 36.91
N SER A 7 -6.26 -4.96 36.21
CA SER A 7 -5.62 -3.81 36.86
C SER A 7 -6.14 -2.53 36.24
N VAL A 8 -6.74 -1.69 37.07
CA VAL A 8 -7.09 -0.30 36.73
C VAL A 8 -5.78 0.47 36.51
N GLY A 9 -5.43 0.73 35.25
CA GLY A 9 -4.20 1.42 34.84
C GLY A 9 -3.89 1.30 33.35
N ARG A 10 -2.95 2.12 32.83
CA ARG A 10 -2.56 2.07 31.40
C ARG A 10 -1.93 0.70 31.09
N PRO A 11 -2.43 -0.03 30.07
CA PRO A 11 -1.88 -1.33 29.68
C PRO A 11 -0.38 -1.26 29.39
N ARG A 12 0.35 -2.34 29.71
CA ARG A 12 1.77 -2.46 29.37
C ARG A 12 1.93 -2.44 27.85
N LEU A 13 2.71 -1.48 27.35
CA LEU A 13 2.96 -1.33 25.90
C LEU A 13 3.77 -2.50 25.30
N TYR A 14 4.56 -3.20 26.10
CA TYR A 14 5.39 -4.32 25.64
C TYR A 14 5.23 -5.54 26.54
N CYS A 15 5.26 -6.71 25.90
CA CYS A 15 5.15 -8.02 26.55
C CYS A 15 6.27 -8.30 27.58
N GLY A 16 7.42 -7.64 27.45
CA GLY A 16 8.62 -7.86 28.27
C GLY A 16 9.85 -7.12 27.74
N GLN A 17 11.01 -7.35 28.36
CA GLN A 17 12.29 -6.72 28.00
C GLN A 17 12.71 -7.03 26.56
N ALA A 18 12.64 -8.30 26.12
CA ALA A 18 12.96 -8.69 24.75
C ALA A 18 12.07 -7.98 23.70
N CYS A 19 10.76 -7.86 23.96
CA CYS A 19 9.84 -7.09 23.10
C CYS A 19 10.22 -5.60 23.03
N ARG A 20 10.62 -4.99 24.15
CA ARG A 20 11.07 -3.60 24.21
C ARG A 20 12.39 -3.38 23.47
N GLN A 21 13.32 -4.32 23.60
CA GLN A 21 14.64 -4.28 22.96
C GLN A 21 14.51 -4.35 21.44
N ARG A 22 13.72 -5.29 20.90
CA ARG A 22 13.42 -5.36 19.46
C ARG A 22 12.78 -4.07 18.92
N ALA A 23 11.85 -3.48 19.67
CA ALA A 23 11.24 -2.20 19.29
C ALA A 23 12.24 -1.03 19.31
N TYR A 24 13.26 -1.07 20.18
CA TYR A 24 14.35 -0.09 20.18
C TYR A 24 15.31 -0.30 19.01
N GLU A 25 15.70 -1.55 18.73
CA GLU A 25 16.56 -1.92 17.60
C GLU A 25 15.93 -1.53 16.26
N GLN A 26 14.63 -1.78 16.09
CA GLN A 26 13.89 -1.37 14.90
C GLN A 26 13.86 0.17 14.72
N ARG A 27 13.62 0.92 15.80
CA ARG A 27 13.64 2.41 15.77
C ARG A 27 15.04 2.95 15.49
N SER A 28 16.06 2.41 16.14
CA SER A 28 17.45 2.84 15.99
C SER A 28 18.04 2.45 14.64
N ALA A 29 17.64 1.32 14.04
CA ALA A 29 18.00 0.95 12.67
C ALA A 29 17.44 1.96 11.65
N THR A 30 16.21 2.44 11.88
CA THR A 30 15.58 3.47 11.04
C THR A 30 16.31 4.82 11.18
N ALA A 31 16.72 5.19 12.39
CA ALA A 31 17.46 6.43 12.65
C ALA A 31 18.91 6.42 12.15
N LYS A 32 19.58 5.26 12.11
CA LYS A 32 20.96 5.11 11.63
C LYS A 32 21.09 5.02 10.11
N ALA A 33 20.00 4.81 9.38
CA ALA A 33 20.05 4.57 7.94
C ALA A 33 20.39 5.81 7.10
N GLY A 34 20.46 7.02 7.70
CA GLY A 34 20.90 8.24 7.00
C GLY A 34 20.06 8.59 5.76
N LEU A 35 18.81 8.14 5.73
CA LEU A 35 17.95 8.29 4.57
C LEU A 35 17.56 9.76 4.40
N SER A 36 17.70 10.27 3.17
CA SER A 36 17.19 11.59 2.79
C SER A 36 15.69 11.68 3.05
N PRO A 37 15.15 12.87 3.40
CA PRO A 37 13.70 13.08 3.54
C PRO A 37 12.88 12.67 2.31
N ASP A 38 13.50 12.63 1.13
CA ASP A 38 12.84 12.25 -0.13
C ASP A 38 12.79 10.73 -0.37
N VAL A 39 13.39 9.94 0.52
CA VAL A 39 13.45 8.48 0.37
C VAL A 39 12.20 7.83 0.95
N VAL A 40 11.46 7.13 0.09
CA VAL A 40 10.33 6.30 0.50
C VAL A 40 10.79 4.85 0.70
N LEU A 41 10.51 4.30 1.88
CA LEU A 41 10.81 2.90 2.21
C LEU A 41 9.53 2.07 2.07
N VAL A 42 9.50 1.23 1.04
CA VAL A 42 8.41 0.31 0.74
C VAL A 42 8.84 -1.14 0.97
N THR A 43 7.92 -1.99 1.38
CA THR A 43 8.13 -3.43 1.37
C THR A 43 8.14 -3.95 -0.06
N ARG A 44 8.79 -5.08 -0.29
CA ARG A 44 8.79 -5.74 -1.60
C ARG A 44 7.36 -6.06 -2.07
N SER A 45 6.50 -6.55 -1.18
CA SER A 45 5.09 -6.84 -1.45
C SER A 45 4.27 -5.61 -1.85
N GLU A 46 4.56 -4.44 -1.28
CA GLU A 46 3.89 -3.19 -1.67
C GLU A 46 4.33 -2.75 -3.07
N LEU A 47 5.62 -2.88 -3.38
CA LEU A 47 6.16 -2.57 -4.71
C LEU A 47 5.59 -3.52 -5.78
N ASP A 48 5.61 -4.82 -5.53
CA ASP A 48 5.06 -5.82 -6.46
C ASP A 48 3.55 -5.57 -6.66
N GLY A 49 2.81 -5.30 -5.57
CA GLY A 49 1.39 -4.97 -5.66
C GLY A 49 1.08 -3.66 -6.40
N LEU A 50 2.01 -2.69 -6.41
CA LEU A 50 1.90 -1.49 -7.25
C LEU A 50 2.15 -1.84 -8.72
N GLN A 51 3.20 -2.60 -9.01
CA GLN A 51 3.55 -3.02 -10.37
C GLN A 51 2.42 -3.81 -11.02
N ASP A 52 1.81 -4.74 -10.30
CA ASP A 52 0.66 -5.53 -10.77
C ASP A 52 -0.54 -4.63 -11.15
N ARG A 53 -0.82 -3.60 -10.34
CA ARG A 53 -1.93 -2.67 -10.62
C ARG A 53 -1.65 -1.77 -11.81
N LEU A 54 -0.41 -1.28 -11.95
CA LEU A 54 0.00 -0.52 -13.13
C LEU A 54 -0.07 -1.37 -14.39
N PHE A 55 0.30 -2.64 -14.30
CA PHE A 55 0.16 -3.60 -15.40
C PHE A 55 -1.31 -3.79 -15.79
N GLN A 56 -2.19 -4.00 -14.81
CA GLN A 56 -3.64 -4.11 -15.05
C GLN A 56 -4.22 -2.85 -15.73
N LEU A 57 -3.81 -1.66 -15.29
CA LEU A 57 -4.22 -0.41 -15.91
C LEU A 57 -3.75 -0.31 -17.37
N ARG A 58 -2.50 -0.68 -17.64
CA ARG A 58 -1.95 -0.69 -19.00
C ARG A 58 -2.74 -1.63 -19.90
N CYS A 59 -3.01 -2.86 -19.46
CA CYS A 59 -3.79 -3.81 -20.25
C CYS A 59 -5.21 -3.29 -20.53
N ALA A 60 -5.88 -2.71 -19.53
CA ALA A 60 -7.20 -2.11 -19.73
C ALA A 60 -7.19 -0.96 -20.77
N LEU A 61 -6.10 -0.18 -20.84
CA LEU A 61 -5.92 0.84 -21.88
C LEU A 61 -5.65 0.23 -23.25
N GLU A 62 -4.85 -0.83 -23.33
CA GLU A 62 -4.57 -1.58 -24.56
C GLU A 62 -5.87 -2.22 -25.13
N ASP A 63 -6.75 -2.72 -24.25
CA ASP A 63 -8.07 -3.24 -24.62
C ASP A 63 -8.98 -2.15 -25.20
N VAL A 64 -9.01 -0.96 -24.58
CA VAL A 64 -9.75 0.21 -25.09
C VAL A 64 -9.20 0.65 -26.45
N GLN A 65 -7.87 0.68 -26.61
CA GLN A 65 -7.24 1.03 -27.89
C GLN A 65 -7.64 0.05 -29.00
N THR A 66 -7.66 -1.24 -28.69
CA THR A 66 -8.12 -2.28 -29.63
C THR A 66 -9.58 -2.07 -29.99
N LEU A 67 -10.44 -1.88 -28.98
CA LEU A 67 -11.87 -1.65 -29.15
C LEU A 67 -12.16 -0.44 -30.05
N MET A 68 -11.40 0.65 -29.93
CA MET A 68 -11.55 1.84 -30.79
C MET A 68 -11.29 1.54 -32.28
N GLY A 69 -10.48 0.53 -32.60
CA GLY A 69 -10.24 0.09 -33.97
C GLY A 69 -11.43 -0.66 -34.60
N GLU A 70 -12.34 -1.18 -33.78
CA GLU A 70 -13.42 -2.09 -34.21
C GLU A 70 -14.77 -1.40 -34.44
N LYS A 71 -14.80 -0.06 -34.50
CA LYS A 71 -16.03 0.76 -34.59
C LYS A 71 -17.04 0.41 -33.48
N PRO A 72 -16.66 0.63 -32.21
CA PRO A 72 -17.45 0.19 -31.07
C PRO A 72 -18.76 0.96 -30.95
N THR A 73 -19.77 0.33 -30.39
CA THR A 73 -21.00 1.03 -30.04
C THR A 73 -20.80 1.90 -28.80
N LYS A 74 -21.74 2.81 -28.56
CA LYS A 74 -21.76 3.61 -27.33
C LYS A 74 -21.77 2.71 -26.07
N ALA A 75 -22.50 1.59 -26.10
CA ALA A 75 -22.58 0.66 -24.99
C ALA A 75 -21.23 -0.02 -24.71
N ASP A 76 -20.46 -0.36 -25.75
CA ASP A 76 -19.13 -0.96 -25.60
C ASP A 76 -18.15 0.04 -24.98
N LEU A 77 -18.23 1.30 -25.39
CA LEU A 77 -17.42 2.38 -24.81
C LEU A 77 -17.78 2.65 -23.34
N GLU A 78 -19.07 2.67 -22.98
CA GLU A 78 -19.52 2.83 -21.60
C GLU A 78 -19.02 1.68 -20.71
N LYS A 79 -19.08 0.44 -21.22
CA LYS A 79 -18.57 -0.75 -20.53
C LYS A 79 -17.07 -0.69 -20.33
N ALA A 80 -16.32 -0.37 -21.39
CA ALA A 80 -14.86 -0.30 -21.36
C ALA A 80 -14.36 0.82 -20.43
N LEU A 81 -15.03 1.98 -20.43
CA LEU A 81 -14.71 3.08 -19.52
C LEU A 81 -15.00 2.69 -18.07
N ALA A 82 -16.12 2.01 -17.80
CA ALA A 82 -16.42 1.52 -16.46
C ALA A 82 -15.38 0.51 -15.98
N GLU A 83 -14.85 -0.33 -16.87
CA GLU A 83 -13.76 -1.27 -16.58
C GLU A 83 -12.44 -0.58 -16.28
N LEU A 84 -12.08 0.40 -17.10
CA LEU A 84 -10.89 1.22 -16.89
C LEU A 84 -10.91 1.94 -15.52
N VAL A 85 -12.05 2.54 -15.15
CA VAL A 85 -12.23 3.19 -13.84
C VAL A 85 -12.18 2.18 -12.68
N ARG A 86 -12.68 0.96 -12.86
CA ARG A 86 -12.54 -0.09 -11.84
C ARG A 86 -11.07 -0.47 -11.62
N SER A 87 -10.27 -0.54 -12.68
CA SER A 87 -8.84 -0.86 -12.61
C SER A 87 -8.04 0.25 -11.89
N THR A 88 -8.50 1.50 -11.90
CA THR A 88 -7.79 2.61 -11.23
C THR A 88 -8.07 2.74 -9.72
N GLY A 89 -9.24 2.29 -9.23
CA GLY A 89 -9.74 2.59 -7.87
C GLY A 89 -8.89 2.13 -6.66
N ARG A 90 -7.74 1.48 -6.89
CA ARG A 90 -6.78 1.09 -5.84
C ARG A 90 -5.41 1.72 -5.98
N LEU A 91 -5.17 2.55 -7.00
CA LEU A 91 -3.91 3.29 -7.16
C LEU A 91 -3.82 4.42 -6.12
N ASP A 92 -4.93 5.10 -5.83
CA ASP A 92 -4.97 6.24 -4.89
C ASP A 92 -4.54 5.89 -3.46
N LYS A 93 -4.78 4.65 -3.03
CA LYS A 93 -4.47 4.21 -1.66
C LYS A 93 -2.98 3.98 -1.40
N LEU A 94 -2.19 3.74 -2.45
CA LEU A 94 -0.78 3.38 -2.30
C LEU A 94 0.11 4.60 -2.06
N TRP A 95 -0.36 5.79 -2.42
CA TRP A 95 0.35 7.06 -2.28
C TRP A 95 0.24 7.71 -0.88
N LEU A 96 -0.77 7.34 -0.08
CA LEU A 96 -1.07 8.01 1.20
C LEU A 96 -0.43 7.36 2.43
N SER A 97 0.38 6.31 2.27
CA SER A 97 1.19 5.78 3.37
C SER A 97 2.54 6.50 3.47
N GLY A 98 2.55 7.81 3.25
CA GLY A 98 3.54 8.69 3.85
C GLY A 98 3.36 8.55 5.36
N ARG A 99 4.20 7.71 5.98
CA ARG A 99 4.25 7.58 7.43
C ARG A 99 4.44 9.00 7.95
N ASN A 100 3.42 9.59 8.58
CA ASN A 100 3.52 10.91 9.22
C ASN A 100 4.83 10.93 10.01
N ALA A 101 5.79 11.69 9.49
CA ALA A 101 7.07 11.85 10.11
C ALA A 101 6.87 12.82 11.27
N GLY A 102 6.66 12.28 12.47
CA GLY A 102 6.70 13.03 13.74
C GLY A 102 5.37 13.65 14.14
#